data_AF-A0A392N1C0-F1
#
_entry.id   AF-A0A392N1C0-F1
#
_cell.length_a   1.000
_cell.length_b   1.000
_cell.length_c   1.000
_cell.angle_alpha   90.00
_cell.angle_beta   90.00
_cell.angle_gamma   90.00
#
_symmetry.space_group_name_H-M   'P 1'
#
loop_
_entity.id
_entity.type
_entity.pdbx_description
1 polymer ?
#
loop_
_entity_poly.entity_id
_entity_poly.type
_entity_poly.pdbx_seq_one_letter_code
_entity_poly.pdbx_strand_id
1 'polypeptide(L)'
;MFPSSSSSSNPRWIHDVFINFRGKDTRRNIVSHLVAALTNAGINTYIDGMLHTGSELSPQLSKAIENSHISILVFSKNYTESSWCLNELQKVMECHKTHGQVVVPVFYDVDPSVVRHQKGDFGHFLRDTAKRVYFRQGGEEKMEHVLSNWRTALTQAANLSGWDVRSSRYTL
;
A
#
# COMPACT_ATOMS: atom_id res chain seq x y z
N MET A 1 -46.04 -10.43 16.81
CA MET A 1 -45.12 -9.78 15.85
C MET A 1 -43.78 -9.64 16.56
N PHE A 2 -42.81 -10.49 16.23
CA PHE A 2 -41.46 -10.38 16.80
C PHE A 2 -40.63 -9.42 15.92
N PRO A 3 -39.80 -8.55 16.49
CA PRO A 3 -39.01 -7.62 15.69
C PRO A 3 -37.94 -8.40 14.91
N SER A 4 -37.88 -8.15 13.60
CA SER A 4 -36.83 -8.67 12.74
C SER A 4 -35.50 -8.01 13.12
N SER A 5 -34.54 -8.82 13.58
CA SER A 5 -33.15 -8.39 13.76
C SER A 5 -32.59 -7.98 12.40
N SER A 6 -32.24 -6.71 12.25
CA SER A 6 -31.41 -6.25 11.14
C SER A 6 -30.00 -6.81 11.32
N SER A 7 -29.68 -7.89 10.61
CA SER A 7 -28.29 -8.32 10.49
C SER A 7 -27.54 -7.24 9.72
N SER A 8 -26.70 -6.46 10.41
CA SER A 8 -25.67 -5.69 9.73
C SER A 8 -24.82 -6.70 8.97
N SER A 9 -24.94 -6.72 7.64
CA SER A 9 -24.04 -7.49 6.80
C SER A 9 -22.64 -6.94 7.03
N ASN A 10 -21.85 -7.63 7.84
CA ASN A 10 -20.41 -7.35 7.91
C ASN A 10 -19.89 -7.33 6.47
N PRO A 11 -19.03 -6.37 6.09
CA PRO A 11 -18.41 -6.38 4.79
C PRO A 11 -17.82 -7.78 4.58
N ARG A 12 -18.28 -8.48 3.53
CA ARG A 12 -17.78 -9.81 3.20
C ARG A 12 -16.39 -9.63 2.61
N TRP A 13 -15.40 -9.49 3.49
CA TRP A 13 -14.00 -9.56 3.12
C TRP A 13 -13.79 -10.88 2.35
N ILE A 14 -13.29 -10.78 1.12
CA ILE A 14 -13.00 -11.93 0.27
C ILE A 14 -11.59 -12.43 0.57
N HIS A 15 -10.68 -11.50 0.86
CA HIS A 15 -9.29 -11.78 1.23
C HIS A 15 -9.03 -11.37 2.68
N ASP A 16 -8.20 -12.14 3.37
CA ASP A 16 -7.77 -11.79 4.72
C ASP A 16 -6.72 -10.67 4.65
N VAL A 17 -5.77 -10.79 3.71
CA VAL A 17 -4.62 -9.89 3.58
C VAL A 17 -4.41 -9.47 2.12
N PHE A 18 -4.21 -8.17 1.89
CA PHE A 18 -3.60 -7.62 0.69
C PHE A 18 -2.16 -7.20 0.99
N ILE A 19 -1.21 -7.52 0.11
CA ILE A 19 0.18 -7.08 0.25
C ILE A 19 0.56 -6.15 -0.89
N ASN A 20 0.92 -4.93 -0.55
CA ASN A 20 1.50 -3.96 -1.46
C ASN A 20 2.99 -3.74 -1.12
N PHE A 21 3.84 -3.81 -2.14
CA PHE A 21 5.29 -3.89 -1.97
C PHE A 21 6.00 -3.38 -3.22
N ARG A 22 7.33 -3.32 -3.24
CA ARG A 22 8.07 -3.07 -4.49
C ARG A 22 8.69 -4.37 -4.98
N GLY A 23 8.12 -4.97 -6.03
CA GLY A 23 8.53 -6.29 -6.50
C GLY A 23 10.02 -6.42 -6.88
N LYS A 24 10.63 -5.36 -7.43
CA LYS A 24 12.06 -5.32 -7.75
C LYS A 24 12.94 -5.43 -6.50
N ASP A 25 12.46 -4.91 -5.37
CA ASP A 25 13.24 -4.79 -4.14
C ASP A 25 12.99 -5.99 -3.22
N THR A 26 11.73 -6.44 -3.13
CA THR A 26 11.30 -7.30 -2.03
C THR A 26 10.68 -8.65 -2.41
N ARG A 27 10.39 -8.91 -3.70
CA ARG A 27 9.67 -10.13 -4.13
C ARG A 27 10.37 -11.43 -3.73
N ARG A 28 11.69 -11.51 -3.95
CA ARG A 28 12.51 -12.71 -3.74
C ARG A 28 13.16 -12.78 -2.35
N ASN A 29 12.73 -11.93 -1.42
CA ASN A 29 13.26 -11.90 -0.05
C ASN A 29 12.10 -11.90 0.98
N ILE A 30 11.94 -10.83 1.76
CA ILE A 30 10.94 -10.70 2.82
C ILE A 30 9.52 -10.99 2.34
N VAL A 31 9.11 -10.57 1.13
CA VAL A 31 7.74 -10.81 0.66
C VAL A 31 7.50 -12.28 0.38
N SER A 32 8.46 -13.00 -0.24
CA SER A 32 8.31 -14.45 -0.44
C SER A 32 8.19 -15.22 0.87
N HIS A 33 8.94 -14.82 1.91
CA HIS A 33 8.85 -15.44 3.24
C HIS A 33 7.54 -15.09 3.94
N LEU A 34 7.11 -13.82 3.88
CA LEU A 34 5.84 -13.37 4.44
C LEU A 34 4.67 -14.12 3.82
N VAL A 35 4.65 -14.24 2.50
CA VAL A 35 3.63 -14.99 1.76
C VAL A 35 3.61 -16.45 2.18
N ALA A 36 4.76 -17.11 2.23
CA ALA A 36 4.83 -18.51 2.65
C ALA A 36 4.33 -18.71 4.09
N ALA A 37 4.66 -17.80 5.01
CA ALA A 37 4.20 -17.85 6.39
C ALA A 37 2.67 -17.65 6.49
N LEU A 38 2.11 -16.68 5.77
CA LEU A 38 0.66 -16.46 5.72
C LEU A 38 -0.07 -17.66 5.12
N THR A 39 0.44 -18.22 4.03
CA THR A 39 -0.12 -19.43 3.40
C THR A 39 -0.08 -20.63 4.36
N ASN A 40 1.04 -20.86 5.05
CA ASN A 40 1.17 -21.95 6.02
C ASN A 40 0.22 -21.78 7.21
N ALA A 41 -0.12 -20.54 7.56
CA ALA A 41 -1.11 -20.22 8.58
C ALA A 41 -2.56 -20.30 8.07
N GLY A 42 -2.79 -20.65 6.80
CA GLY A 42 -4.12 -20.72 6.20
C GLY A 42 -4.78 -19.37 5.90
N ILE A 43 -4.00 -18.29 5.86
CA ILE A 43 -4.49 -16.91 5.64
C ILE A 43 -4.60 -16.63 4.14
N ASN A 44 -5.81 -16.31 3.68
CA ASN A 44 -6.11 -16.01 2.28
C ASN A 44 -5.51 -14.66 1.88
N THR A 45 -4.36 -14.70 1.19
CA THR A 45 -3.58 -13.52 0.85
C THR A 45 -3.69 -13.20 -0.64
N TYR A 46 -4.11 -11.98 -0.97
CA TYR A 46 -3.98 -11.43 -2.31
C TYR A 46 -2.62 -10.75 -2.46
N ILE A 47 -1.85 -11.16 -3.45
CA ILE A 47 -0.52 -10.63 -3.74
C ILE A 47 -0.57 -10.04 -5.14
N ASP A 48 -0.27 -8.76 -5.28
CA ASP A 48 -0.15 -8.19 -6.61
C ASP A 48 1.09 -8.77 -7.33
N GLY A 49 0.83 -9.49 -8.41
CA GLY A 49 1.83 -10.00 -9.32
C GLY A 49 2.35 -8.86 -10.19
N MET A 50 3.18 -7.96 -9.64
CA MET A 50 3.77 -6.78 -10.31
C MET A 50 4.62 -7.13 -11.55
N LEU A 51 3.97 -7.63 -12.58
CA LEU A 51 4.39 -7.64 -13.97
C LEU A 51 3.60 -6.59 -14.75
N HIS A 52 2.68 -5.87 -14.09
CA HIS A 52 1.87 -4.83 -14.70
C HIS A 52 2.69 -3.55 -14.93
N THR A 53 2.75 -3.12 -16.20
CA THR A 53 3.44 -1.92 -16.69
C THR A 53 2.50 -0.71 -16.85
N GLY A 54 1.27 -0.79 -16.34
CA GLY A 54 0.28 0.28 -16.41
C GLY A 54 0.45 1.37 -15.36
N SER A 55 -0.19 2.53 -15.56
CA SER A 55 -0.24 3.64 -14.59
C SER A 55 -1.56 3.70 -13.81
N GLU A 56 -2.56 2.91 -14.18
CA GLU A 56 -3.90 2.92 -13.57
C GLU A 56 -4.19 1.58 -12.89
N LEU A 57 -4.76 1.63 -11.68
CA LEU A 57 -5.21 0.43 -10.99
C LEU A 57 -6.27 -0.28 -11.83
N SER A 58 -6.10 -1.58 -12.06
CA SER A 58 -7.16 -2.35 -12.70
C SER A 58 -8.39 -2.41 -11.79
N PRO A 59 -9.61 -2.47 -12.34
CA PRO A 59 -10.83 -2.64 -11.54
C PRO A 59 -10.78 -3.87 -10.63
N GLN A 60 -10.10 -4.94 -11.10
CA GLN A 60 -9.89 -6.16 -10.35
C GLN A 60 -9.00 -5.94 -9.13
N LEU A 61 -7.88 -5.21 -9.29
CA LEU A 61 -6.98 -4.89 -8.20
C LEU A 61 -7.63 -3.94 -7.19
N SER A 62 -8.33 -2.90 -7.65
CA SER A 62 -9.08 -2.00 -6.77
C SER A 62 -10.08 -2.77 -5.90
N LYS A 63 -10.80 -3.71 -6.53
CA LYS A 63 -11.77 -4.57 -5.83
C LYS A 63 -11.09 -5.55 -4.88
N ALA A 64 -9.90 -6.05 -5.19
CA ALA A 64 -9.13 -6.90 -4.28
C ALA A 64 -8.72 -6.12 -3.02
N ILE A 65 -8.26 -4.87 -3.18
CA ILE A 65 -7.92 -3.99 -2.05
C ILE A 65 -9.14 -3.71 -1.18
N GLU A 66 -10.27 -3.33 -1.80
CA GLU A 66 -11.53 -3.05 -1.09
C GLU A 66 -12.07 -4.26 -0.32
N ASN A 67 -11.92 -5.46 -0.88
CA ASN A 67 -12.40 -6.70 -0.26
C ASN A 67 -11.36 -7.38 0.64
N SER A 68 -10.27 -6.70 0.99
CA SER A 68 -9.26 -7.23 1.92
C SER A 68 -9.46 -6.68 3.31
N HIS A 69 -9.44 -7.53 4.34
CA HIS A 69 -9.61 -7.09 5.72
C HIS A 69 -8.37 -6.35 6.26
N ILE A 70 -7.18 -6.83 5.92
CA ILE A 70 -5.88 -6.27 6.32
C ILE A 70 -5.10 -5.91 5.06
N SER A 71 -4.42 -4.76 5.08
CA SER A 71 -3.41 -4.40 4.07
C SER A 71 -2.03 -4.26 4.71
N ILE A 72 -1.06 -5.01 4.22
CA ILE A 72 0.36 -4.90 4.61
C ILE A 72 1.08 -4.05 3.56
N LEU A 73 1.66 -2.94 4.01
CA LEU A 73 2.41 -1.99 3.16
C LEU A 73 3.90 -2.18 3.40
N VAL A 74 4.61 -2.85 2.48
CA VAL A 74 6.05 -3.11 2.59
C VAL A 74 6.83 -2.00 1.89
N PHE A 75 7.24 -0.99 2.66
CA PHE A 75 8.06 0.11 2.19
C PHE A 75 9.52 -0.32 2.05
N SER A 76 10.13 0.01 0.91
CA SER A 76 11.55 -0.20 0.60
C SER A 76 12.18 1.09 0.06
N LYS A 77 13.52 1.14 -0.07
CA LYS A 77 14.25 2.32 -0.55
C LYS A 77 13.75 2.85 -1.89
N ASN A 78 13.40 1.96 -2.83
CA ASN A 78 12.98 2.33 -4.20
C ASN A 78 11.46 2.19 -4.41
N TYR A 79 10.68 2.15 -3.33
CA TYR A 79 9.22 2.01 -3.38
C TYR A 79 8.55 3.08 -4.27
N THR A 80 9.01 4.33 -4.16
CA THR A 80 8.45 5.49 -4.88
C THR A 80 8.86 5.57 -6.36
N GLU A 81 9.70 4.65 -6.86
CA GLU A 81 9.98 4.52 -8.29
C GLU A 81 8.81 3.91 -9.08
N SER A 82 7.79 3.38 -8.39
CA SER A 82 6.63 2.74 -9.00
C SER A 82 5.36 3.54 -8.73
N SER A 83 4.83 4.17 -9.77
CA SER A 83 3.50 4.82 -9.70
C SER A 83 2.41 3.81 -9.34
N TRP A 84 2.58 2.54 -9.73
CA TRP A 84 1.66 1.46 -9.37
C TRP A 84 1.61 1.24 -7.85
N CYS A 85 2.77 1.05 -7.21
CA CYS A 85 2.84 0.90 -5.74
C CYS A 85 2.23 2.11 -5.03
N LEU A 86 2.43 3.32 -5.58
CA LEU A 86 1.90 4.56 -5.00
C LEU A 86 0.37 4.70 -5.17
N ASN A 87 -0.18 4.23 -6.29
CA ASN A 87 -1.62 4.22 -6.51
C ASN A 87 -2.30 3.15 -5.63
N GLU A 88 -1.70 1.97 -5.49
CA GLU A 88 -2.16 0.94 -4.55
C GLU A 88 -2.19 1.48 -3.11
N LEU A 89 -1.09 2.11 -2.67
CA LEU A 89 -1.02 2.76 -1.36
C LEU A 89 -2.15 3.78 -1.17
N GLN A 90 -2.38 4.65 -2.16
CA GLN A 90 -3.45 5.63 -2.08
C GLN A 90 -4.81 4.95 -1.90
N LYS A 91 -5.09 3.88 -2.64
CA LYS A 91 -6.35 3.14 -2.53
C LYS A 91 -6.48 2.42 -1.18
N VAL A 92 -5.41 1.80 -0.68
CA VAL A 92 -5.37 1.19 0.66
C VAL A 92 -5.70 2.24 1.72
N MET A 93 -5.09 3.42 1.66
CA MET A 93 -5.35 4.49 2.63
C MET A 93 -6.75 5.09 2.52
N GLU A 94 -7.36 5.05 1.33
CA GLU A 94 -8.78 5.37 1.15
C GLU A 94 -9.67 4.32 1.83
N CYS A 95 -9.43 3.03 1.59
CA CYS A 95 -10.17 1.92 2.19
C CYS A 95 -10.01 1.88 3.72
N HIS A 96 -8.82 2.17 4.24
CA HIS A 96 -8.57 2.31 5.68
C HIS A 96 -9.53 3.32 6.33
N LYS A 97 -9.72 4.48 5.70
CA LYS A 97 -10.58 5.56 6.21
C LYS A 97 -12.07 5.28 6.04
N THR A 98 -12.45 4.66 4.92
CA THR A 98 -13.85 4.56 4.50
C THR A 98 -14.50 3.23 4.84
N HIS A 99 -13.72 2.14 4.87
CA HIS A 99 -14.19 0.77 5.08
C HIS A 99 -13.67 0.15 6.40
N GLY A 100 -12.81 0.86 7.15
CA GLY A 100 -12.25 0.37 8.41
C GLY A 100 -11.21 -0.76 8.22
N GLN A 101 -10.64 -0.89 7.02
CA GLN A 101 -9.58 -1.85 6.72
C GLN A 101 -8.37 -1.63 7.66
N VAL A 102 -7.79 -2.68 8.21
CA VAL A 102 -6.59 -2.57 9.05
C VAL A 102 -5.36 -2.40 8.16
N VAL A 103 -4.49 -1.43 8.46
CA VAL A 103 -3.26 -1.18 7.70
C VAL A 103 -2.05 -1.41 8.59
N VAL A 104 -1.10 -2.22 8.11
CA VAL A 104 0.13 -2.55 8.81
C VAL A 104 1.34 -2.15 7.95
N PRO A 105 2.02 -1.02 8.25
CA PRO A 105 3.24 -0.66 7.57
C PRO A 105 4.43 -1.52 8.05
N VAL A 106 5.23 -1.98 7.08
CA VAL A 106 6.49 -2.70 7.28
C VAL A 106 7.60 -1.93 6.58
N PHE A 107 8.57 -1.44 7.35
CA PHE A 107 9.70 -0.67 6.85
C PHE A 107 10.89 -1.61 6.62
N TYR A 108 11.10 -1.99 5.36
CA TYR A 108 12.16 -2.90 4.94
C TYR A 108 13.38 -2.13 4.45
N ASP A 109 14.42 -2.07 5.30
CA ASP A 109 15.67 -1.34 5.04
C ASP A 109 15.44 0.15 4.66
N VAL A 110 14.40 0.75 5.21
CA VAL A 110 14.08 2.18 5.03
C VAL A 110 13.66 2.76 6.37
N ASP A 111 14.09 3.98 6.65
CA ASP A 111 13.69 4.65 7.89
C ASP A 111 12.22 5.08 7.84
N PRO A 112 11.41 4.82 8.88
CA PRO A 112 10.04 5.34 8.93
C PRO A 112 9.98 6.85 8.73
N SER A 113 10.97 7.61 9.22
CA SER A 113 11.03 9.06 9.04
C SER A 113 11.36 9.47 7.60
N VAL A 114 12.05 8.62 6.83
CA VAL A 114 12.28 8.81 5.40
C VAL A 114 10.97 8.64 4.64
N VAL A 115 10.17 7.62 4.96
CA VAL A 115 8.84 7.43 4.34
C VAL A 115 7.88 8.55 4.74
N ARG A 116 7.83 8.90 6.04
CA ARG A 116 6.91 9.88 6.61
C ARG A 116 7.09 11.29 6.06
N HIS A 117 8.33 11.70 5.80
CA HIS A 117 8.64 13.05 5.32
C HIS A 117 9.21 13.05 3.90
N GLN A 118 9.20 11.89 3.24
CA GLN A 118 9.73 11.66 1.90
C GLN A 118 11.14 12.29 1.70
N LYS A 119 12.08 11.97 2.61
CA LYS A 119 13.43 12.56 2.64
C LYS A 119 14.37 11.90 1.62
N GLY A 120 15.39 12.64 1.18
CA GLY A 120 16.46 12.12 0.33
C GLY A 120 15.93 11.50 -0.96
N ASP A 121 16.60 10.42 -1.40
CA ASP A 121 16.29 9.74 -2.66
C ASP A 121 14.83 9.28 -2.76
N PHE A 122 14.22 8.89 -1.64
CA PHE A 122 12.82 8.48 -1.59
C PHE A 122 11.88 9.58 -2.12
N GLY A 123 12.14 10.84 -1.74
CA GLY A 123 11.39 12.01 -2.22
C GLY A 123 11.75 12.42 -3.63
N HIS A 124 13.02 12.26 -4.03
CA HIS A 124 13.46 12.50 -5.41
C HIS A 124 12.76 11.55 -6.38
N PHE A 125 12.80 10.24 -6.12
CA PHE A 125 12.10 9.23 -6.92
C PHE A 125 10.60 9.46 -6.97
N LEU A 126 9.98 9.90 -5.86
CA LEU A 126 8.55 10.24 -5.84
C LEU A 126 8.21 11.34 -6.85
N ARG A 127 8.97 12.43 -6.85
CA ARG A 127 8.76 13.56 -7.78
C ARG A 127 9.03 13.14 -9.22
N ASP A 128 10.13 12.41 -9.45
CA ASP A 128 10.50 11.94 -10.77
C ASP A 128 9.47 10.97 -11.36
N THR A 129 8.90 10.10 -10.53
CA THR A 129 7.82 9.19 -10.93
C THR A 129 6.56 9.98 -11.30
N ALA A 130 6.14 10.96 -10.48
CA ALA A 130 4.98 11.80 -10.79
C ALA A 130 5.17 12.55 -12.12
N LYS A 131 6.35 13.16 -12.32
CA LYS A 131 6.69 13.87 -13.55
C LYS A 131 6.68 12.95 -14.76
N ARG A 132 7.32 11.79 -14.66
CA ARG A 132 7.43 10.83 -15.78
C ARG A 132 6.07 10.31 -16.24
N VAL A 133 5.16 10.06 -15.30
CA VAL A 133 3.87 9.41 -15.59
C VAL A 133 2.78 10.43 -15.92
N TYR A 134 2.65 11.51 -15.14
CA TYR A 134 1.47 12.37 -15.19
C TYR A 134 1.68 13.73 -15.86
N PHE A 135 2.93 14.22 -15.96
CA PHE A 135 3.20 15.51 -16.61
C PHE A 135 2.75 15.52 -18.07
N ARG A 136 3.04 14.45 -18.82
CA ARG A 136 2.61 14.34 -20.24
C ARG A 136 1.11 14.10 -20.40
N GLN A 137 0.42 13.63 -19.35
CA GLN A 137 -1.00 13.31 -19.41
C GLN A 137 -1.91 14.49 -19.04
N GLY A 138 -1.38 15.52 -18.36
CA GLY A 138 -2.21 16.64 -17.89
C GLY A 138 -1.41 17.83 -17.34
N GLY A 139 -0.15 17.96 -17.72
CA GLY A 139 0.71 19.08 -17.34
C GLY A 139 1.09 19.10 -15.86
N GLU A 140 1.48 20.29 -15.41
CA GLU A 140 1.96 20.55 -14.04
C GLU A 140 0.84 20.39 -13.00
N GLU A 141 -0.38 20.83 -13.31
CA GLU A 141 -1.53 20.73 -12.40
C GLU A 141 -1.84 19.27 -12.03
N LYS A 142 -1.97 18.37 -13.03
CA LYS A 142 -2.21 16.94 -12.79
C LYS A 142 -1.05 16.32 -12.00
N MET A 143 0.18 16.67 -12.34
CA MET A 143 1.38 16.17 -11.66
C MET A 143 1.37 16.58 -10.17
N GLU A 144 1.14 17.85 -9.85
CA GLU A 144 1.13 18.34 -8.47
C GLU A 144 -0.03 17.77 -7.66
N HIS A 145 -1.21 17.61 -8.26
CA HIS A 145 -2.35 16.96 -7.60
C HIS A 145 -2.04 15.51 -7.21
N VAL A 146 -1.48 14.71 -8.13
CA VAL A 146 -1.09 13.32 -7.84
C VAL A 146 0.02 13.28 -6.80
N LEU A 147 1.04 14.13 -6.92
CA LEU A 147 2.15 14.19 -5.98
C LEU A 147 1.67 14.54 -4.56
N SER A 148 0.72 15.45 -4.43
CA SER A 148 0.08 15.80 -3.15
C SER A 148 -0.64 14.62 -2.52
N ASN A 149 -1.41 13.87 -3.31
CA ASN A 149 -2.13 12.68 -2.84
C ASN A 149 -1.18 11.57 -2.37
N TRP A 150 -0.13 11.31 -3.14
CA TRP A 150 0.88 10.32 -2.77
C TRP A 150 1.65 10.70 -1.51
N ARG A 151 2.06 11.98 -1.36
CA ARG A 151 2.68 12.47 -0.12
C ARG A 151 1.77 12.27 1.08
N THR A 152 0.49 12.62 0.93
CA THR A 152 -0.50 12.47 1.99
C THR A 152 -0.66 11.01 2.40
N ALA A 153 -0.76 10.09 1.43
CA ALA A 153 -0.90 8.66 1.70
C ALA A 153 0.35 8.08 2.39
N LEU A 154 1.56 8.43 1.91
CA LEU A 154 2.83 8.01 2.51
C LEU A 154 2.97 8.50 3.95
N THR A 155 2.69 9.78 4.19
CA THR A 155 2.75 10.37 5.53
C THR A 155 1.77 9.70 6.49
N GLN A 156 0.52 9.48 6.06
CA GLN A 156 -0.49 8.84 6.89
C GLN A 156 -0.13 7.39 7.19
N ALA A 157 0.27 6.61 6.18
CA ALA A 157 0.68 5.22 6.38
C ALA A 157 1.89 5.11 7.33
N ALA A 158 2.88 5.99 7.20
CA ALA A 158 4.07 6.00 8.06
C ALA A 158 3.83 6.57 9.48
N ASN A 159 2.63 7.06 9.76
CA ASN A 159 2.17 7.44 11.10
C ASN A 159 1.36 6.34 11.79
N LEU A 160 1.06 5.24 11.09
CA LEU A 160 0.44 4.06 11.70
C LEU A 160 1.51 3.21 12.39
N SER A 161 1.11 2.52 13.46
CA SER A 161 2.01 1.60 14.15
C SER A 161 2.37 0.42 13.25
N GLY A 162 3.66 0.07 13.22
CA GLY A 162 4.19 -0.88 12.26
C GLY A 162 5.49 -1.54 12.71
N TRP A 163 6.16 -2.15 11.74
CA TRP A 163 7.38 -2.94 11.96
C TRP A 163 8.57 -2.34 11.23
N ASP A 164 9.63 -1.98 11.97
CA ASP A 164 10.92 -1.63 11.36
C ASP A 164 11.86 -2.83 11.41
N VAL A 165 12.11 -3.41 10.23
CA VAL A 165 12.92 -4.63 10.08
C VAL A 165 14.38 -4.38 10.47
N ARG A 166 14.87 -3.13 10.43
CA ARG A 166 16.25 -2.78 10.78
C ARG A 166 16.53 -2.87 12.28
N SER A 167 15.51 -2.65 13.10
CA SER A 167 15.68 -2.56 14.57
C SER A 167 15.09 -3.75 15.32
N SER A 168 14.36 -4.65 14.64
CA SER A 168 13.55 -5.70 15.27
C SER A 168 12.60 -5.16 16.36
N ARG A 169 12.15 -3.90 16.25
CA ARG A 169 11.23 -3.25 17.20
C ARG A 169 9.96 -2.73 16.51
N TYR A 170 8.88 -2.70 17.29
CA TYR A 170 7.66 -1.97 16.94
C TYR A 170 7.94 -0.47 16.89
N THR A 171 7.51 0.20 15.82
CA THR A 171 7.52 1.65 15.73
C THR A 171 6.14 2.17 16.11
N LEU A 172 6.08 2.96 17.19
CA LEU A 172 4.90 3.70 17.64
C LEU A 172 4.66 4.93 16.77
#